data_AF-A0A7S1ZWF3-F1
#
_entry.id   AF-A0A7S1ZWF3-F1
#
_cell.length_a   1.000
_cell.length_b   1.000
_cell.length_c   1.000
_cell.angle_alpha   90.00
_cell.angle_beta   90.00
_cell.angle_gamma   90.00
#
_symmetry.space_group_name_H-M   'P 1'
#
loop_
_entity.id
_entity.type
_entity.pdbx_description
1 polymer ?
#
loop_
_entity_poly.entity_id
_entity_poly.type
_entity_poly.pdbx_seq_one_letter_code
_entity_poly.pdbx_strand_id
1 'polypeptide(L)'
;GGRREKWDYVVFNDHTQGPARVDSRRATQETLVENYLPLILENEATAVIIETAAYRLPEINNSKDLGSTHEFQGLVKEGVESYIQALRSKLPPAIQPRVAPVGTAYLYVHDNNRELWEELFDPFDNFHPSPSGTFLQGCVLHCTMFGSPAPLPATEEEIARLWSDARVMHHPKMGERRRLPTIEEAEYMWNVANNICS
;
A
#
# COMPACT_ATOMS: atom_id res chain seq x y z
N GLY A 1 -12.93 -3.40 34.32
CA GLY A 1 -12.52 -4.14 33.11
C GLY A 1 -12.56 -3.17 31.96
N GLY A 2 -11.41 -2.82 31.40
CA GLY A 2 -11.35 -1.98 30.20
C GLY A 2 -11.99 -2.74 29.05
N ARG A 3 -12.87 -2.07 28.30
CA ARG A 3 -13.43 -2.61 27.05
C ARG A 3 -12.22 -2.89 26.15
N ARG A 4 -11.97 -4.15 25.77
CA ARG A 4 -10.99 -4.44 24.72
C ARG A 4 -11.48 -3.72 23.46
N GLU A 5 -10.68 -2.80 22.95
CA GLU A 5 -10.95 -2.16 21.67
C GLU A 5 -11.04 -3.26 20.61
N LYS A 6 -12.17 -3.33 19.90
CA LYS A 6 -12.34 -4.19 18.74
C LYS A 6 -12.04 -3.35 17.49
N TRP A 7 -11.30 -3.94 16.56
CA TRP A 7 -10.95 -3.31 15.29
C TRP A 7 -11.86 -3.83 14.18
N ASP A 8 -12.43 -2.94 13.37
CA ASP A 8 -13.19 -3.36 12.18
C ASP A 8 -12.27 -3.86 11.06
N TYR A 9 -11.10 -3.23 10.94
CA TYR A 9 -10.07 -3.54 9.95
C TYR A 9 -8.69 -3.65 10.60
N VAL A 10 -7.88 -4.58 10.10
CA VAL A 10 -6.45 -4.63 10.40
C VAL A 10 -5.68 -4.60 9.08
N VAL A 11 -4.83 -3.59 8.92
CA VAL A 11 -4.04 -3.40 7.70
C VAL A 11 -2.67 -4.03 7.87
N PHE A 12 -2.28 -4.86 6.92
CA PHE A 12 -0.99 -5.53 6.87
C PHE A 12 -0.19 -5.06 5.66
N ASN A 13 1.10 -4.82 5.85
CA ASN A 13 2.05 -4.70 4.77
C ASN A 13 3.25 -5.62 5.05
N ASP A 14 3.76 -6.24 4.00
CA ASP A 14 5.05 -6.94 4.04
C ASP A 14 6.14 -5.99 3.53
N HIS A 15 7.40 -6.39 3.68
CA HIS A 15 8.48 -5.82 2.89
C HIS A 15 8.20 -6.10 1.40
N THR A 16 8.32 -5.12 0.51
CA THR A 16 7.90 -5.23 -0.90
C THR A 16 8.45 -6.47 -1.63
N GLN A 17 9.69 -6.87 -1.35
CA GLN A 17 10.29 -8.07 -1.96
C GLN A 17 9.80 -9.40 -1.37
N GLY A 18 9.20 -9.37 -0.17
CA GLY A 18 8.69 -10.55 0.54
C GLY A 18 7.74 -11.39 -0.31
N PRO A 19 6.61 -10.83 -0.80
CA PRO A 19 5.70 -11.57 -1.67
C PRO A 19 6.33 -11.99 -3.00
N ALA A 20 7.33 -11.25 -3.51
CA ALA A 20 7.98 -11.57 -4.77
C ALA A 20 8.98 -12.75 -4.69
N ARG A 21 9.38 -13.16 -3.49
CA ARG A 21 10.39 -14.23 -3.28
C ARG A 21 9.76 -15.44 -2.60
N VAL A 22 10.00 -16.64 -3.13
CA VAL A 22 9.34 -17.88 -2.69
C VAL A 22 9.53 -18.16 -1.19
N ASP A 23 10.76 -18.07 -0.69
CA ASP A 23 11.05 -18.41 0.71
C ASP A 23 10.47 -17.37 1.68
N SER A 24 10.60 -16.08 1.36
CA SER A 24 9.99 -15.00 2.14
C SER A 24 8.46 -15.09 2.13
N ARG A 25 7.86 -15.34 0.97
CA ARG A 25 6.41 -15.55 0.80
C ARG A 25 5.92 -16.66 1.72
N ARG A 26 6.62 -17.80 1.78
CA ARG A 26 6.25 -18.92 2.66
C ARG A 26 6.32 -18.52 4.13
N ALA A 27 7.40 -17.87 4.56
CA ALA A 27 7.57 -17.41 5.93
C ALA A 27 6.48 -16.40 6.35
N THR A 28 6.09 -15.51 5.46
CA THR A 28 4.98 -14.57 5.70
C THR A 28 3.64 -15.31 5.81
N GLN A 29 3.37 -16.30 4.96
CA GLN A 29 2.15 -17.11 5.05
C GLN A 29 2.05 -17.86 6.38
N GLU A 30 3.14 -18.49 6.81
CA GLU A 30 3.24 -19.15 8.12
C GLU A 30 2.97 -18.15 9.25
N THR A 31 3.64 -16.99 9.21
CA THR A 31 3.44 -15.92 10.20
C THR A 31 1.99 -15.41 10.24
N LEU A 32 1.35 -15.20 9.08
CA LEU A 32 -0.05 -14.77 8.99
C LEU A 32 -0.99 -15.78 9.63
N VAL A 33 -0.78 -17.08 9.39
CA VAL A 33 -1.64 -18.15 9.90
C VAL A 33 -1.38 -18.43 11.38
N GLU A 34 -0.13 -18.45 11.82
CA GLU A 34 0.23 -18.84 13.19
C GLU A 34 0.04 -17.70 14.19
N ASN A 35 0.43 -16.47 13.81
CA ASN A 35 0.51 -15.36 14.74
C ASN A 35 -0.67 -14.38 14.62
N TYR A 36 -1.14 -14.10 13.38
CA TYR A 36 -2.12 -13.04 13.15
C TYR A 36 -3.55 -13.55 13.01
N LEU A 37 -3.76 -14.72 12.41
CA LEU A 37 -5.10 -15.31 12.26
C LEU A 37 -5.85 -15.45 13.60
N PRO A 38 -5.25 -15.90 14.73
CA PRO A 38 -5.93 -15.92 16.01
C PRO A 38 -6.42 -14.54 16.46
N LEU A 39 -5.62 -13.49 16.22
CA LEU A 39 -5.95 -12.12 16.59
C LEU A 39 -7.07 -11.54 15.70
N ILE A 40 -7.05 -11.88 14.41
CA ILE A 40 -8.11 -11.52 13.45
C ILE A 40 -9.44 -12.15 13.88
N LEU A 41 -9.44 -13.43 14.24
CA LEU A 41 -10.62 -14.15 14.71
C LEU A 41 -11.15 -13.60 16.05
N GLU A 42 -10.26 -13.28 17.00
CA GLU A 42 -10.66 -12.70 18.29
C GLU A 42 -11.31 -11.31 18.13
N ASN A 43 -10.78 -10.49 17.22
CA ASN A 43 -11.30 -9.15 16.97
C ASN A 43 -12.52 -9.13 16.04
N GLU A 44 -12.75 -10.21 15.29
CA GLU A 44 -13.71 -10.25 14.17
C GLU A 44 -13.40 -9.16 13.13
N ALA A 45 -12.11 -8.85 12.95
CA ALA A 45 -11.65 -7.80 12.05
C ALA A 45 -11.50 -8.31 10.62
N THR A 46 -11.73 -7.45 9.62
CA THR A 46 -11.37 -7.73 8.23
C THR A 46 -9.90 -7.40 8.00
N ALA A 47 -9.10 -8.39 7.61
CA ALA A 47 -7.72 -8.15 7.22
C ALA A 47 -7.64 -7.47 5.84
N VAL A 48 -6.87 -6.40 5.73
CA VAL A 48 -6.56 -5.69 4.49
C VAL A 48 -5.07 -5.84 4.22
N ILE A 49 -4.69 -6.58 3.19
CA ILE A 49 -3.29 -6.79 2.82
C ILE A 49 -2.93 -5.81 1.70
N ILE A 50 -1.91 -4.99 1.93
CA ILE A 50 -1.39 -4.07 0.92
C ILE A 50 -0.58 -4.84 -0.12
N GLU A 51 -1.04 -4.80 -1.37
CA GLU A 51 -0.20 -5.08 -2.54
C GLU A 51 0.72 -3.87 -2.74
N THR A 52 1.92 -3.91 -2.19
CA THR A 52 2.88 -2.80 -2.27
C THR A 52 3.33 -2.54 -3.71
N ALA A 53 3.83 -1.33 -3.98
CA ALA A 53 4.39 -0.97 -5.28
C ALA A 53 5.81 -1.52 -5.48
N ALA A 54 6.07 -2.04 -6.67
CA ALA A 54 7.41 -2.32 -7.16
C ALA A 54 8.26 -1.04 -7.17
N TYR A 55 9.57 -1.23 -7.06
CA TYR A 55 10.52 -0.13 -7.00
C TYR A 55 10.56 0.66 -8.32
N ARG A 56 10.88 1.96 -8.23
CA ARG A 56 10.95 2.84 -9.42
C ARG A 56 12.02 2.37 -10.40
N LEU A 57 13.18 1.96 -9.87
CA LEU A 57 14.35 1.57 -10.66
C LEU A 57 14.69 0.10 -10.44
N PRO A 58 15.13 -0.63 -11.49
CA PRO A 58 15.65 -1.97 -11.33
C PRO A 58 17.00 -1.96 -10.60
N GLU A 59 17.38 -3.12 -10.05
CA GLU A 59 18.68 -3.37 -9.39
C GLU A 59 18.97 -2.56 -8.12
N ILE A 60 18.02 -1.76 -7.60
CA ILE A 60 18.18 -1.07 -6.32
C ILE A 60 17.76 -1.96 -5.15
N ASN A 61 18.33 -1.72 -3.96
CA ASN A 61 17.94 -2.42 -2.74
C ASN A 61 17.88 -3.96 -2.92
N ASN A 62 18.86 -4.54 -3.63
CA ASN A 62 18.96 -5.98 -3.92
C ASN A 62 17.80 -6.58 -4.77
N SER A 63 17.22 -5.81 -5.69
CA SER A 63 16.10 -6.26 -6.55
C SER A 63 16.51 -6.78 -7.94
N LYS A 64 17.80 -7.00 -8.21
CA LYS A 64 18.31 -7.32 -9.55
C LYS A 64 17.66 -8.54 -10.20
N ASP A 65 17.31 -9.54 -9.40
CA ASP A 65 16.68 -10.78 -9.85
C ASP A 65 15.15 -10.68 -10.01
N LEU A 66 14.55 -9.54 -9.66
CA LEU A 66 13.10 -9.33 -9.71
C LEU A 66 12.63 -8.68 -11.04
N GLY A 67 13.57 -8.35 -11.93
CA GLY A 67 13.29 -7.85 -13.27
C GLY A 67 12.89 -6.37 -13.33
N SER A 68 12.15 -6.03 -14.39
CA SER A 68 11.56 -4.71 -14.60
C SER A 68 10.46 -4.38 -13.57
N THR A 69 10.03 -3.13 -13.50
CA THR A 69 8.92 -2.69 -12.63
C THR A 69 7.65 -3.53 -12.84
N HIS A 70 7.33 -3.89 -14.10
CA HIS A 70 6.18 -4.72 -14.43
C HIS A 70 6.33 -6.17 -13.94
N GLU A 71 7.49 -6.78 -14.19
CA GLU A 71 7.78 -8.15 -13.75
C GLU A 71 7.76 -8.24 -12.23
N PHE A 72 8.42 -7.30 -11.55
CA PHE A 72 8.43 -7.23 -10.09
C PHE A 72 7.01 -7.02 -9.55
N GLN A 73 6.21 -6.11 -10.11
CA GLN A 73 4.83 -5.91 -9.66
C GLN A 73 3.97 -7.17 -9.86
N GLY A 74 4.17 -7.90 -10.97
CA GLY A 74 3.54 -9.20 -11.20
C GLY A 74 3.84 -10.21 -10.08
N LEU A 75 5.12 -10.33 -9.70
CA LEU A 75 5.55 -11.21 -8.62
C LEU A 75 4.98 -10.81 -7.25
N VAL A 76 4.90 -9.49 -6.97
CA VAL A 76 4.28 -8.98 -5.74
C VAL A 76 2.80 -9.34 -5.70
N LYS A 77 2.07 -9.09 -6.79
CA LYS A 77 0.64 -9.39 -6.91
C LYS A 77 0.36 -10.88 -6.69
N GLU A 78 1.14 -11.76 -7.32
CA GLU A 78 1.02 -13.21 -7.12
C GLU A 78 1.27 -13.63 -5.67
N GLY A 79 2.27 -13.04 -5.00
CA GLY A 79 2.56 -13.35 -3.60
C GLY A 79 1.49 -12.86 -2.64
N VAL A 80 0.95 -11.65 -2.86
CA VAL A 80 -0.14 -11.13 -2.03
C VAL A 80 -1.42 -11.95 -2.22
N GLU A 81 -1.75 -12.38 -3.44
CA GLU A 81 -2.86 -13.31 -3.65
C GLU A 81 -2.64 -14.62 -2.87
N SER A 82 -1.40 -15.14 -2.83
CA SER A 82 -1.12 -16.34 -2.04
C SER A 82 -1.26 -16.11 -0.52
N TYR A 83 -1.05 -14.89 -0.03
CA TYR A 83 -1.34 -14.52 1.37
C TYR A 83 -2.84 -14.55 1.65
N ILE A 84 -3.64 -13.98 0.74
CA ILE A 84 -5.11 -13.99 0.82
C ILE A 84 -5.63 -15.42 0.88
N GLN A 85 -5.14 -16.31 0.02
CA GLN A 85 -5.59 -17.71 -0.02
C GLN A 85 -5.26 -18.48 1.27
N ALA A 86 -4.09 -18.20 1.87
CA ALA A 86 -3.69 -18.81 3.15
C ALA A 86 -4.69 -18.50 4.28
N LEU A 87 -5.21 -17.27 4.31
CA LEU A 87 -6.19 -16.79 5.29
C LEU A 87 -7.64 -17.16 4.94
N ARG A 88 -8.06 -16.98 3.68
CA ARG A 88 -9.45 -17.15 3.19
C ARG A 88 -10.05 -18.50 3.56
N SER A 89 -9.26 -19.57 3.50
CA SER A 89 -9.68 -20.94 3.85
C SER A 89 -10.02 -21.14 5.34
N LYS A 90 -9.63 -20.19 6.20
CA LYS A 90 -9.75 -20.30 7.68
C LYS A 90 -10.64 -19.22 8.29
N LEU A 91 -11.06 -18.24 7.50
CA LEU A 91 -11.88 -17.12 7.96
C LEU A 91 -13.35 -17.35 7.58
N PRO A 92 -14.31 -16.98 8.45
CA PRO A 92 -15.72 -17.03 8.10
C PRO A 92 -16.06 -15.99 7.01
N PRO A 93 -17.19 -16.15 6.29
CA PRO A 93 -17.56 -15.26 5.19
C PRO A 93 -17.64 -13.76 5.56
N ALA A 94 -18.00 -13.45 6.81
CA ALA A 94 -18.20 -12.08 7.27
C ALA A 94 -16.91 -11.24 7.36
N ILE A 95 -15.73 -11.89 7.49
CA ILE A 95 -14.44 -11.20 7.71
C ILE A 95 -13.39 -11.63 6.68
N GLN A 96 -13.84 -11.95 5.47
CA GLN A 96 -12.97 -12.35 4.37
C GLN A 96 -11.91 -11.27 4.08
N PRO A 97 -10.63 -11.67 3.92
CA PRO A 97 -9.54 -10.73 3.74
C PRO A 97 -9.63 -10.04 2.37
N ARG A 98 -9.16 -8.80 2.31
CA ARG A 98 -9.17 -7.94 1.12
C ARG A 98 -7.74 -7.57 0.71
N VAL A 99 -7.54 -7.35 -0.58
CA VAL A 99 -6.30 -6.77 -1.11
C VAL A 99 -6.52 -5.28 -1.32
N ALA A 100 -5.57 -4.46 -0.84
CA ALA A 100 -5.46 -3.07 -1.25
C ALA A 100 -4.45 -2.97 -2.42
N PRO A 101 -4.90 -2.81 -3.67
CA PRO A 101 -4.09 -2.93 -4.89
C PRO A 101 -3.21 -1.69 -5.15
N VAL A 102 -2.38 -1.30 -4.18
CA VAL A 102 -1.58 -0.06 -4.23
C VAL A 102 -0.56 -0.12 -5.37
N GLY A 103 0.15 -1.24 -5.51
CA GLY A 103 1.14 -1.43 -6.55
C GLY A 103 0.53 -1.48 -7.96
N THR A 104 -0.66 -2.06 -8.10
CA THR A 104 -1.44 -1.97 -9.34
C THR A 104 -1.85 -0.52 -9.66
N ALA A 105 -2.27 0.27 -8.67
CA ALA A 105 -2.54 1.70 -8.88
C ALA A 105 -1.29 2.48 -9.28
N TYR A 106 -0.16 2.18 -8.65
CA TYR A 106 1.15 2.71 -9.00
C TYR A 106 1.53 2.37 -10.45
N LEU A 107 1.36 1.11 -10.87
CA LEU A 107 1.63 0.66 -12.24
C LEU A 107 0.71 1.36 -13.26
N TYR A 108 -0.55 1.63 -12.89
CA TYR A 108 -1.44 2.44 -13.72
C TYR A 108 -0.87 3.85 -13.95
N VAL A 109 -0.36 4.52 -12.91
CA VAL A 109 0.30 5.82 -13.05
C VAL A 109 1.55 5.70 -13.91
N HIS A 110 2.37 4.66 -13.71
CA HIS A 110 3.54 4.38 -14.57
C HIS A 110 3.19 4.37 -16.06
N ASP A 111 2.09 3.71 -16.43
CA ASP A 111 1.70 3.50 -17.81
C ASP A 111 1.01 4.74 -18.44
N ASN A 112 0.41 5.61 -17.63
CA ASN A 112 -0.45 6.69 -18.12
C ASN A 112 0.05 8.11 -17.80
N ASN A 113 0.89 8.28 -16.80
CA ASN A 113 1.47 9.57 -16.41
C ASN A 113 2.86 9.37 -15.82
N ARG A 114 3.86 9.25 -16.71
CA ARG A 114 5.22 8.89 -16.33
C ARG A 114 5.92 9.96 -15.48
N GLU A 115 5.58 11.23 -15.64
CA GLU A 115 6.14 12.31 -14.82
C GLU A 115 5.66 12.19 -13.37
N LEU A 116 4.34 12.07 -13.17
CA LEU A 116 3.78 11.87 -11.83
C LEU A 116 4.21 10.54 -11.21
N TRP A 117 4.40 9.49 -12.02
CA TRP A 117 4.91 8.20 -11.55
C TRP A 117 6.24 8.34 -10.80
N GLU A 118 7.16 9.13 -11.34
CA GLU A 118 8.48 9.33 -10.74
C GLU A 118 8.39 10.09 -9.43
N GLU A 119 7.42 11.01 -9.32
CA GLU A 119 7.10 11.78 -8.12
C GLU A 119 6.41 10.94 -7.03
N LEU A 120 5.94 9.72 -7.32
CA LEU A 120 5.37 8.84 -6.28
C LEU A 120 6.42 8.26 -5.33
N PHE A 121 7.70 8.36 -5.68
CA PHE A 121 8.80 7.80 -4.90
C PHE A 121 9.62 8.88 -4.21
N ASP A 122 10.22 8.52 -3.08
CA ASP A 122 11.25 9.36 -2.49
C ASP A 122 12.44 9.48 -3.47
N PRO A 123 12.90 10.71 -3.78
CA PRO A 123 13.95 10.91 -4.78
C PRO A 123 15.33 10.42 -4.33
N PHE A 124 15.55 10.21 -3.03
CA PHE A 124 16.85 9.77 -2.49
C PHE A 124 17.02 8.26 -2.55
N ASP A 125 15.94 7.50 -2.38
CA ASP A 125 16.01 6.04 -2.35
C ASP A 125 15.30 5.36 -3.53
N ASN A 126 14.35 6.03 -4.18
CA ASN A 126 13.61 5.54 -5.36
C ASN A 126 12.76 4.28 -5.11
N PHE A 127 12.43 3.95 -3.85
CA PHE A 127 11.55 2.83 -3.53
C PHE A 127 10.57 3.07 -2.39
N HIS A 128 10.85 3.98 -1.46
CA HIS A 128 9.84 4.39 -0.48
C HIS A 128 8.84 5.35 -1.13
N PRO A 129 7.57 5.34 -0.70
CA PRO A 129 6.61 6.35 -1.15
C PRO A 129 7.02 7.78 -0.76
N SER A 130 6.84 8.70 -1.70
CA SER A 130 6.82 10.15 -1.43
C SER A 130 5.51 10.56 -0.73
N PRO A 131 5.29 11.84 -0.40
CA PRO A 131 3.96 12.32 -0.01
C PRO A 131 2.90 11.99 -1.06
N SER A 132 3.14 12.25 -2.35
CA SER A 132 2.20 11.89 -3.42
C SER A 132 1.95 10.39 -3.49
N GLY A 133 3.00 9.57 -3.39
CA GLY A 133 2.86 8.12 -3.30
C GLY A 133 2.04 7.65 -2.10
N THR A 134 2.25 8.28 -0.93
CA THR A 134 1.50 7.99 0.30
C THR A 134 0.03 8.40 0.16
N PHE A 135 -0.25 9.51 -0.52
CA PHE A 135 -1.60 9.95 -0.83
C PHE A 135 -2.35 8.91 -1.66
N LEU A 136 -1.77 8.45 -2.77
CA LEU A 136 -2.37 7.40 -3.61
C LEU A 136 -2.63 6.12 -2.82
N GLN A 137 -1.67 5.69 -2.00
CA GLN A 137 -1.85 4.55 -1.09
C GLN A 137 -3.03 4.77 -0.12
N GLY A 138 -3.17 5.97 0.46
CA GLY A 138 -4.28 6.34 1.31
C GLY A 138 -5.64 6.25 0.61
N CYS A 139 -5.74 6.75 -0.62
CA CYS A 139 -6.94 6.65 -1.45
C CYS A 139 -7.33 5.19 -1.72
N VAL A 140 -6.37 4.34 -2.11
CA VAL A 140 -6.60 2.92 -2.38
C VAL A 140 -7.02 2.18 -1.11
N LEU A 141 -6.38 2.45 0.03
CA LEU A 141 -6.74 1.86 1.32
C LEU A 141 -8.15 2.24 1.74
N HIS A 142 -8.50 3.53 1.66
CA HIS A 142 -9.84 4.00 2.00
C HIS A 142 -10.89 3.33 1.09
N CYS A 143 -10.62 3.22 -0.21
CA CYS A 143 -11.53 2.54 -1.14
C CYS A 143 -11.66 1.05 -0.83
N THR A 144 -10.58 0.38 -0.46
CA THR A 144 -10.60 -1.05 -0.08
C THR A 144 -11.42 -1.30 1.19
N MET A 145 -11.36 -0.37 2.15
CA MET A 145 -12.10 -0.47 3.41
C MET A 145 -13.57 -0.08 3.23
N PHE A 146 -13.85 1.03 2.54
CA PHE A 146 -15.16 1.69 2.58
C PHE A 146 -15.89 1.72 1.23
N GLY A 147 -15.33 1.11 0.18
CA GLY A 147 -15.94 1.02 -1.15
C GLY A 147 -15.88 2.31 -1.97
N SER A 148 -15.20 3.35 -1.49
CA SER A 148 -14.92 4.60 -2.22
C SER A 148 -13.69 5.27 -1.64
N PRO A 149 -12.91 6.06 -2.41
CA PRO A 149 -11.82 6.84 -1.84
C PRO A 149 -12.36 7.95 -0.92
N ALA A 150 -11.52 8.45 -0.02
CA ALA A 150 -11.90 9.55 0.89
C ALA A 150 -12.28 10.82 0.11
N PRO A 151 -13.05 11.76 0.69
CA PRO A 151 -13.34 13.04 0.04
C PRO A 151 -12.06 13.73 -0.44
N LEU A 152 -12.08 14.22 -1.68
CA LEU A 152 -10.95 14.89 -2.30
C LEU A 152 -10.66 16.23 -1.59
N PRO A 153 -9.41 16.52 -1.22
CA PRO A 153 -9.01 17.86 -0.78
C PRO A 153 -9.26 18.89 -1.88
N ALA A 154 -9.94 19.99 -1.55
CA ALA A 154 -10.27 21.06 -2.47
C ALA A 154 -9.25 22.22 -2.47
N THR A 155 -8.33 22.23 -1.49
CA THR A 155 -7.35 23.31 -1.30
C THR A 155 -5.97 22.76 -0.94
N GLU A 156 -4.93 23.54 -1.24
CA GLU A 156 -3.55 23.22 -0.84
C GLU A 156 -3.40 23.18 0.70
N GLU A 157 -4.17 23.99 1.43
CA GLU A 157 -4.21 23.94 2.90
C GLU A 157 -4.81 22.62 3.41
N GLU A 158 -5.84 22.09 2.74
CA GLU A 158 -6.40 20.78 3.08
C GLU A 158 -5.40 19.66 2.83
N ILE A 159 -4.68 19.71 1.71
CA ILE A 159 -3.57 18.79 1.42
C ILE A 159 -2.54 18.91 2.53
N ALA A 160 -2.01 20.09 2.82
CA ALA A 160 -1.00 20.30 3.86
C ALA A 160 -1.42 19.78 5.25
N ARG A 161 -2.71 19.90 5.61
CA ARG A 161 -3.23 19.37 6.87
C ARG A 161 -3.09 17.86 6.98
N LEU A 162 -3.21 17.10 5.89
CA LEU A 162 -3.02 15.64 5.91
C LEU A 162 -1.61 15.23 6.38
N TRP A 163 -0.60 16.07 6.14
CA TRP A 163 0.78 15.82 6.57
C TRP A 163 1.19 16.54 7.86
N SER A 164 0.32 17.39 8.43
CA SER A 164 0.67 18.22 9.59
C SER A 164 1.06 17.40 10.84
N ASP A 165 0.40 16.26 11.04
CA ASP A 165 0.67 15.32 12.13
C ASP A 165 1.31 14.01 11.65
N ALA A 166 1.67 13.93 10.37
CA ALA A 166 2.26 12.71 9.82
C ALA A 166 3.63 12.45 10.44
N ARG A 167 3.83 11.23 10.97
CA ARG A 167 5.16 10.78 11.35
C ARG A 167 5.97 10.56 10.09
N VAL A 168 6.98 11.39 9.88
CA VAL A 168 7.83 11.29 8.72
C VAL A 168 9.15 10.63 9.11
N MET A 169 9.42 9.44 8.57
CA MET A 169 10.72 8.80 8.69
C MET A 169 11.71 9.55 7.80
N HIS A 170 12.43 10.52 8.38
CA HIS A 170 13.38 11.37 7.67
C HIS A 170 14.82 10.94 7.91
N HIS A 171 15.63 10.93 6.84
CA HIS A 171 17.07 11.02 7.00
C HIS A 171 17.43 12.45 7.46
N PRO A 172 18.27 12.67 8.50
CA PRO A 172 18.61 13.99 9.04
C PRO A 172 19.24 15.01 8.06
N LYS A 173 19.51 14.61 6.81
CA LYS A 173 20.17 15.44 5.78
C LYS A 173 19.16 16.10 4.82
N MET A 174 17.87 15.86 5.02
CA MET A 174 16.76 16.23 4.13
C MET A 174 16.34 17.70 4.32
N GLY A 175 17.26 18.66 4.18
CA GLY A 175 17.06 20.08 4.47
C GLY A 175 15.91 20.81 3.75
N GLU A 176 15.04 20.11 3.00
CA GLU A 176 13.89 20.68 2.31
C GLU A 176 12.59 19.95 2.67
N ARG A 177 11.48 20.71 2.74
CA ARG A 177 10.14 20.14 2.85
C ARG A 177 9.87 19.33 1.59
N ARG A 178 9.48 18.05 1.74
CA ARG A 178 9.06 17.25 0.58
C ARG A 178 7.87 17.93 -0.10
N ARG A 179 7.88 17.91 -1.43
CA ARG A 179 6.77 18.36 -2.27
C ARG A 179 5.52 17.56 -1.91
N LEU A 180 4.44 18.28 -1.61
CA LEU A 180 3.10 17.71 -1.47
C LEU A 180 2.45 17.65 -2.86
N PRO A 181 1.50 16.73 -3.11
CA PRO A 181 0.77 16.72 -4.37
C PRO A 181 -0.01 18.03 -4.54
N THR A 182 -0.11 18.53 -5.77
CA THR A 182 -1.06 19.60 -6.09
C THR A 182 -2.50 19.08 -6.04
N ILE A 183 -3.48 20.00 -6.05
CA ILE A 183 -4.91 19.61 -6.17
C ILE A 183 -5.17 18.75 -7.41
N GLU A 184 -4.58 19.10 -8.55
CA GLU A 184 -4.76 18.36 -9.82
C GLU A 184 -4.14 16.95 -9.74
N GLU A 185 -2.96 16.81 -9.12
CA GLU A 185 -2.34 15.50 -8.91
C GLU A 185 -3.13 14.66 -7.91
N ALA A 186 -3.65 15.27 -6.85
CA ALA A 186 -4.52 14.63 -5.89
C ALA A 186 -5.81 14.12 -6.56
N GLU A 187 -6.43 14.94 -7.41
CA GLU A 187 -7.62 14.55 -8.19
C GLU A 187 -7.31 13.39 -9.13
N TYR A 188 -6.18 13.44 -9.84
CA TYR A 188 -5.75 12.35 -10.72
C TYR A 188 -5.57 11.05 -9.93
N MET A 189 -4.81 11.08 -8.83
CA MET A 189 -4.55 9.89 -8.00
C MET A 189 -5.83 9.35 -7.35
N TRP A 190 -6.75 10.23 -6.95
CA TRP A 190 -8.07 9.86 -6.45
C TRP A 190 -8.87 9.08 -7.50
N ASN A 191 -8.89 9.57 -8.75
CA ASN A 191 -9.56 8.90 -9.86
C ASN A 191 -8.92 7.55 -10.19
N VAL A 192 -7.58 7.45 -10.14
CA VAL A 192 -6.87 6.17 -10.28
C VAL A 192 -7.33 5.19 -9.21
N ALA A 193 -7.32 5.58 -7.94
CA ALA A 193 -7.76 4.71 -6.84
C ALA A 193 -9.22 4.27 -7.01
N ASN A 194 -10.11 5.19 -7.39
CA ASN A 194 -11.52 4.89 -7.63
C ASN A 194 -11.69 3.85 -8.75
N ASN A 195 -10.96 4.02 -9.87
CA ASN A 195 -11.05 3.10 -11.02
C ASN A 195 -10.49 1.71 -10.71
N ILE A 196 -9.41 1.62 -9.93
CA ILE A 196 -8.76 0.34 -9.61
C ILE A 196 -9.56 -0.46 -8.57
N CYS A 197 -10.29 0.21 -7.68
CA CYS A 197 -11.01 -0.44 -6.59
C CYS A 197 -12.50 -0.68 -6.87
N SER A 198 -13.03 -0.18 -7.99
CA SER A 198 -14.42 -0.39 -8.44
C SER A 198 -14.65 -1.75 -9.09
#